data_AF-A0A940HH99-F1
#
_entry.id   AF-A0A940HH99-F1
#
_cell.length_a   1.000
_cell.length_b   1.000
_cell.length_c   1.000
_cell.angle_alpha   90.00
_cell.angle_beta   90.00
_cell.angle_gamma   90.00
#
_symmetry.space_group_name_H-M   'P 1'
#
loop_
_entity.id
_entity.type
_entity.pdbx_description
1 polymer ?
#
loop_
_entity_poly.entity_id
_entity_poly.type
_entity_poly.pdbx_seq_one_letter_code
_entity_poly.pdbx_strand_id
1 'polypeptide(L)'
;YMHGIFIRSIKRADIPVPVLPDTLIDRGDVLELVGAKKAVDKASIHIGYADRPTNKTDMMFVGLGIVIGGLIGVLTIHIGGVPLSLSTSGGALIAGLFFGWLRSQHPTFGRIPEPALWVMNNVGLNMFIAVVGITTGPSFVDGFKQVGISLFLVGAISTLGPLLVGVLLGRYMFKFHPALTLGCTAGARTTTAALGAIQDALDSKTPALGYTVTYAVGNTLLIIWGVVIVLLMK
;
A
#
# COMPACT_ATOMS: atom_id res chain seq x y z
N TYR A 1 -24.59 19.20 -26.50
CA TYR A 1 -24.30 19.52 -25.08
C TYR A 1 -22.81 19.55 -24.71
N MET A 2 -21.89 19.12 -25.59
CA MET A 2 -20.43 19.22 -25.37
C MET A 2 -19.70 19.61 -26.67
N HIS A 3 -19.95 20.81 -27.19
CA HIS A 3 -19.27 21.27 -28.41
C HIS A 3 -17.92 21.90 -28.06
N GLY A 4 -16.86 21.47 -28.74
CA GLY A 4 -15.49 21.99 -28.54
C GLY A 4 -14.76 21.45 -27.30
N ILE A 5 -15.14 20.25 -26.84
CA ILE A 5 -14.47 19.51 -25.77
C ILE A 5 -14.01 18.18 -26.34
N PHE A 6 -12.76 17.82 -26.10
CA PHE A 6 -12.15 16.57 -26.54
C PHE A 6 -11.68 15.78 -25.31
N ILE A 7 -11.84 14.45 -25.37
CA ILE A 7 -11.26 13.55 -24.38
C ILE A 7 -9.82 13.26 -24.81
N ARG A 8 -8.85 13.66 -24.01
CA ARG A 8 -7.42 13.43 -24.29
C ARG A 8 -6.96 12.06 -23.79
N SER A 9 -7.41 11.67 -22.61
CA SER A 9 -7.06 10.38 -22.01
C SER A 9 -8.18 9.89 -21.10
N ILE A 10 -8.29 8.56 -21.00
CA ILE A 10 -9.17 7.86 -20.06
C ILE A 10 -8.26 6.98 -19.22
N LYS A 11 -8.34 7.08 -17.90
CA LYS A 11 -7.64 6.19 -16.97
C LYS A 11 -8.65 5.41 -16.14
N ARG A 12 -8.51 4.08 -16.10
CA ARG A 12 -9.27 3.18 -15.23
C ARG A 12 -8.34 2.59 -14.19
N ALA A 13 -8.52 2.96 -12.91
CA ALA A 13 -7.61 2.54 -11.84
C ALA A 13 -6.11 2.78 -12.16
N ASP A 14 -5.80 3.96 -12.72
CA ASP A 14 -4.45 4.38 -13.19
C ASP A 14 -3.93 3.63 -14.44
N ILE A 15 -4.73 2.76 -15.06
CA ILE A 15 -4.42 2.07 -16.33
C ILE A 15 -4.99 2.89 -17.49
N PRO A 16 -4.20 3.24 -18.53
CA PRO A 16 -4.71 3.95 -19.69
C PRO A 16 -5.68 3.09 -20.50
N VAL A 17 -6.86 3.61 -20.77
CA VAL A 17 -7.87 2.99 -21.63
C VAL A 17 -7.85 3.70 -23.00
N PRO A 18 -7.84 2.96 -24.11
CA PRO A 18 -7.87 3.57 -25.44
C PRO A 18 -9.15 4.38 -25.65
N VAL A 19 -8.98 5.59 -26.18
CA VAL A 19 -10.08 6.52 -26.49
C VAL A 19 -10.63 6.17 -27.87
N LEU A 20 -11.61 5.27 -27.92
CA LEU A 20 -12.32 4.86 -29.13
C LEU A 20 -13.75 5.42 -29.10
N PRO A 21 -14.42 5.57 -30.26
CA PRO A 21 -15.80 6.06 -30.32
C PRO A 21 -16.80 5.25 -29.48
N ASP A 22 -16.55 3.94 -29.35
CA ASP A 22 -17.41 3.00 -28.61
C ASP A 22 -16.87 2.63 -27.22
N THR A 23 -15.83 3.34 -26.72
CA THR A 23 -15.31 3.07 -25.37
C THR A 23 -16.37 3.39 -24.32
N LEU A 24 -16.86 2.35 -23.63
CA LEU A 24 -17.79 2.50 -22.51
C LEU A 24 -17.06 3.08 -21.29
N ILE A 25 -17.56 4.22 -20.81
CA ILE A 25 -17.06 4.89 -19.61
C ILE A 25 -17.74 4.26 -18.40
N ASP A 26 -16.94 3.68 -17.52
CA ASP A 26 -17.42 3.05 -16.29
C ASP A 26 -17.27 4.00 -15.08
N ARG A 27 -18.04 3.75 -14.02
CA ARG A 27 -17.89 4.48 -12.76
C ARG A 27 -16.48 4.25 -12.19
N GLY A 28 -15.79 5.34 -11.86
CA GLY A 28 -14.41 5.32 -11.38
C GLY A 28 -13.36 5.63 -12.45
N ASP A 29 -13.77 5.77 -13.71
CA ASP A 29 -12.87 6.24 -14.78
C ASP A 29 -12.55 7.73 -14.58
N VAL A 30 -11.28 8.09 -14.80
CA VAL A 30 -10.78 9.46 -14.77
C VAL A 30 -10.60 9.94 -16.20
N LEU A 31 -11.35 10.97 -16.58
CA LEU A 31 -11.36 11.55 -17.92
C LEU A 31 -10.56 12.86 -17.94
N GLU A 32 -9.59 12.95 -18.84
CA GLU A 32 -8.90 14.22 -19.11
C GLU A 32 -9.59 14.96 -20.26
N LEU A 33 -10.28 16.05 -19.93
CA LEU A 33 -11.01 16.88 -20.89
C LEU A 33 -10.19 18.09 -21.31
N VAL A 34 -10.11 18.34 -22.62
CA VAL A 34 -9.43 19.50 -23.21
C VAL A 34 -10.43 20.33 -24.01
N GLY A 35 -10.50 21.63 -23.75
CA GLY A 35 -11.41 22.53 -24.44
C GLY A 35 -11.46 23.92 -23.80
N ALA A 36 -12.41 24.76 -24.25
CA ALA A 36 -12.61 26.08 -23.67
C ALA A 36 -13.05 25.98 -22.20
N LYS A 37 -12.45 26.77 -21.29
CA LYS A 37 -12.70 26.72 -19.84
C LYS A 37 -14.19 26.71 -19.48
N LYS A 38 -14.99 27.60 -20.08
CA LYS A 38 -16.45 27.67 -19.86
C LYS A 38 -17.19 26.39 -20.29
N ALA A 39 -16.71 25.72 -21.34
CA ALA A 39 -17.31 24.48 -21.82
C ALA A 39 -16.92 23.29 -20.92
N VAL A 40 -15.64 23.21 -20.53
CA VAL A 40 -15.14 22.18 -19.60
C VAL A 40 -15.79 22.30 -18.22
N ASP A 41 -15.95 23.52 -17.69
CA ASP A 41 -16.63 23.74 -16.39
C ASP A 41 -18.12 23.36 -16.43
N LYS A 42 -18.81 23.52 -17.58
CA LYS A 42 -20.20 23.06 -17.74
C LYS A 42 -20.29 21.54 -17.89
N ALA A 43 -19.35 20.95 -18.62
CA ALA A 43 -19.27 19.51 -18.83
C ALA A 43 -18.92 18.75 -17.54
N SER A 44 -18.01 19.29 -16.73
CA SER A 44 -17.59 18.63 -15.48
C SER A 44 -18.78 18.40 -14.54
N ILE A 45 -19.68 19.38 -14.40
CA ILE A 45 -20.90 19.26 -13.58
C ILE A 45 -21.80 18.09 -14.00
N HIS A 46 -21.82 17.74 -15.29
CA HIS A 46 -22.67 16.66 -15.83
C HIS A 46 -21.98 15.30 -15.84
N ILE A 47 -20.64 15.28 -15.93
CA ILE A 47 -19.85 14.04 -16.01
C ILE A 47 -19.51 13.51 -14.61
N GLY A 48 -19.19 14.38 -13.66
CA GLY A 48 -18.78 13.97 -12.31
C GLY A 48 -18.06 15.06 -11.52
N TYR A 49 -17.04 14.66 -10.75
CA TYR A 49 -16.25 15.59 -9.94
C TYR A 49 -15.09 16.17 -10.74
N ALA A 50 -14.90 17.49 -10.68
CA ALA A 50 -13.80 18.16 -11.35
C ALA A 50 -12.48 17.97 -10.57
N ASP A 51 -11.65 17.01 -11.00
CA ASP A 51 -10.29 16.83 -10.46
C ASP A 51 -9.29 17.78 -11.15
N ARG A 52 -9.35 19.07 -10.79
CA ARG A 52 -8.51 20.12 -11.43
C ARG A 52 -7.02 19.89 -11.13
N PRO A 53 -6.14 19.95 -12.15
CA PRO A 53 -4.70 19.81 -11.95
C PRO A 53 -4.21 20.91 -10.99
N THR A 54 -3.79 20.50 -9.80
CA THR A 54 -3.14 21.36 -8.81
C THR A 54 -1.79 20.75 -8.46
N ASN A 55 -0.76 21.60 -8.40
CA ASN A 55 0.58 21.19 -7.98
C ASN A 55 0.75 21.28 -6.46
N LYS A 56 -0.29 21.71 -5.73
CA LYS A 56 -0.24 21.83 -4.28
C LYS A 56 -0.56 20.47 -3.66
N THR A 57 0.42 19.87 -3.00
CA THR A 57 0.20 18.74 -2.10
C THR A 57 -0.60 19.22 -0.90
N ASP A 58 -1.70 18.55 -0.59
CA ASP A 58 -2.42 18.77 0.67
C ASP A 58 -1.66 18.07 1.81
N MET A 59 -0.55 18.69 2.24
CA MET A 59 0.32 18.15 3.28
C MET A 59 -0.40 18.10 4.64
N MET A 60 -1.40 18.95 4.85
CA MET A 60 -2.25 18.92 6.03
C MET A 60 -3.07 17.63 6.07
N PHE A 61 -3.71 17.27 4.96
CA PHE A 61 -4.47 16.02 4.87
C PHE A 61 -3.58 14.79 5.07
N VAL A 62 -2.40 14.75 4.43
CA VAL A 62 -1.43 13.65 4.59
C VAL A 62 -0.94 13.54 6.03
N GLY A 63 -0.50 14.66 6.62
CA GLY A 63 0.00 14.71 8.00
C GLY A 63 -1.07 14.32 9.01
N LEU A 64 -2.29 14.84 8.88
CA LEU A 64 -3.41 14.51 9.74
C LEU A 64 -3.78 13.03 9.62
N GLY A 65 -3.75 12.47 8.42
CA GLY A 65 -4.00 11.05 8.18
C GLY A 65 -2.97 10.15 8.89
N ILE A 66 -1.69 10.50 8.84
CA ILE A 66 -0.61 9.78 9.53
C ILE A 66 -0.76 9.92 11.05
N VAL A 67 -1.06 11.12 11.56
CA VAL A 67 -1.23 11.36 12.99
C VAL A 67 -2.45 10.61 13.53
N ILE A 68 -3.60 10.72 12.89
CA ILE A 68 -4.82 10.00 13.28
C ILE A 68 -4.59 8.49 13.19
N GLY A 69 -3.98 8.01 12.12
CA GLY A 69 -3.65 6.59 11.97
C GLY A 69 -2.70 6.09 13.04
N GLY A 70 -1.66 6.87 13.38
CA GLY A 70 -0.74 6.56 14.47
C GLY A 70 -1.44 6.51 15.82
N LEU A 71 -2.29 7.50 16.13
CA LEU A 71 -3.07 7.55 17.37
C LEU A 71 -4.03 6.36 17.51
N ILE A 72 -4.73 6.01 16.43
CA ILE A 72 -5.58 4.80 16.37
C ILE A 72 -4.72 3.53 16.54
N GLY A 73 -3.52 3.51 15.97
CA GLY A 73 -2.60 2.39 16.09
C GLY A 73 -2.07 2.16 17.52
N VAL A 74 -1.90 3.24 18.29
CA VAL A 74 -1.45 3.18 19.69
C VAL A 74 -2.55 2.67 20.62
N LEU A 75 -3.83 2.84 20.26
CA LEU A 75 -4.95 2.33 21.06
C LEU A 75 -4.82 0.82 21.26
N THR A 76 -4.63 0.45 22.53
CA THR A 76 -4.46 -0.92 22.98
C THR A 76 -5.70 -1.32 23.76
N ILE A 77 -6.54 -2.15 23.14
CA ILE A 77 -7.77 -2.64 23.76
C ILE A 77 -7.40 -3.89 24.57
N HIS A 78 -7.72 -3.86 25.86
CA HIS A 78 -7.49 -4.99 26.75
C HIS A 78 -8.73 -5.88 26.78
N ILE A 79 -8.75 -6.94 25.98
CA ILE A 79 -9.85 -7.92 25.98
C ILE A 79 -9.39 -9.13 26.80
N GLY A 80 -10.06 -9.40 27.93
CA GLY A 80 -9.79 -10.58 28.76
C GLY A 80 -8.41 -10.61 29.42
N GLY A 81 -7.78 -9.45 29.67
CA GLY A 81 -6.43 -9.36 30.26
C GLY A 81 -5.28 -9.39 29.23
N VAL A 82 -5.61 -9.44 27.94
CA VAL A 82 -4.63 -9.44 26.84
C VAL A 82 -4.58 -8.04 26.19
N PRO A 83 -3.41 -7.36 26.18
CA PRO A 83 -3.25 -6.08 25.50
C PRO A 83 -3.20 -6.29 23.97
N LEU A 84 -4.34 -6.13 23.29
CA LEU A 84 -4.42 -6.13 21.83
C LEU A 84 -4.17 -4.71 21.31
N SER A 85 -2.95 -4.47 20.82
CA SER A 85 -2.56 -3.21 20.18
C SER A 85 -2.55 -3.36 18.66
N LEU A 86 -3.10 -2.39 17.93
CA LEU A 86 -3.05 -2.36 16.46
C LEU A 86 -1.66 -2.00 15.91
N SER A 87 -0.73 -1.59 16.78
CA SER A 87 0.56 -0.99 16.43
C SER A 87 0.42 0.30 15.62
N THR A 88 1.39 1.21 15.76
CA THR A 88 1.44 2.47 14.99
C THR A 88 1.40 2.22 13.48
N SER A 89 2.04 1.15 13.02
CA SER A 89 2.07 0.79 11.60
C SER A 89 0.73 0.24 11.08
N GLY A 90 0.03 -0.58 11.88
CA GLY A 90 -1.28 -1.10 11.52
C GLY A 90 -2.35 0.00 11.50
N GLY A 91 -2.34 0.90 12.49
CA GLY A 91 -3.24 2.06 12.51
C GLY A 91 -3.01 3.03 11.34
N ALA A 92 -1.75 3.30 10.98
CA ALA A 92 -1.40 4.11 9.81
C ALA A 92 -1.90 3.48 8.50
N LEU A 93 -1.80 2.15 8.35
CA LEU A 93 -2.31 1.44 7.17
C LEU A 93 -3.84 1.54 7.08
N ILE A 94 -4.55 1.29 8.18
CA ILE A 94 -6.02 1.36 8.20
C ILE A 94 -6.49 2.78 7.88
N ALA A 95 -5.87 3.80 8.47
CA ALA A 95 -6.16 5.19 8.15
C ALA A 95 -5.87 5.50 6.68
N GLY A 96 -4.72 5.07 6.15
CA GLY A 96 -4.37 5.23 4.75
C GLY A 96 -5.37 4.57 3.80
N LEU A 97 -5.84 3.36 4.12
CA LEU A 97 -6.86 2.65 3.34
C LEU A 97 -8.22 3.36 3.42
N PHE A 98 -8.62 3.82 4.61
CA PHE A 98 -9.88 4.54 4.81
C PHE A 98 -9.89 5.88 4.06
N PHE A 99 -8.86 6.71 4.23
CA PHE A 99 -8.74 7.99 3.54
C PHE A 99 -8.53 7.80 2.03
N GLY A 100 -7.82 6.75 1.61
CA GLY A 100 -7.67 6.36 0.21
C GLY A 100 -9.00 5.96 -0.43
N TRP A 101 -9.81 5.15 0.26
CA TRP A 101 -11.16 4.78 -0.16
C TRP A 101 -12.10 5.99 -0.21
N LEU A 102 -12.10 6.83 0.83
CA LEU A 102 -12.93 8.04 0.89
C LEU A 102 -12.61 8.99 -0.27
N ARG A 103 -11.32 9.13 -0.61
CA ARG A 103 -10.87 9.88 -1.78
C ARG A 103 -11.26 9.22 -3.09
N SER A 104 -11.23 7.89 -3.18
CA SER A 104 -11.68 7.16 -4.38
C SER A 104 -13.15 7.42 -4.68
N GLN A 105 -13.98 7.58 -3.64
CA GLN A 105 -15.40 7.93 -3.79
C GLN A 105 -15.60 9.43 -4.05
N HIS A 106 -14.79 10.29 -3.44
CA HIS A 106 -14.86 11.74 -3.57
C HIS A 106 -13.48 12.34 -3.86
N PRO A 107 -13.06 12.42 -5.14
CA PRO A 107 -11.71 12.86 -5.55
C PRO A 107 -11.47 14.38 -5.42
N THR A 108 -12.11 15.05 -4.44
CA THR A 108 -12.08 16.51 -4.27
C THR A 108 -11.06 17.01 -3.24
N PHE A 109 -10.51 16.13 -2.40
CA PHE A 109 -9.55 16.46 -1.35
C PHE A 109 -8.34 15.51 -1.34
N GLY A 110 -7.28 15.85 -0.61
CA GLY A 110 -6.14 14.96 -0.38
C GLY A 110 -5.36 14.58 -1.65
N ARG A 111 -5.32 15.47 -2.66
CA ARG A 111 -4.54 15.22 -3.88
C ARG A 111 -3.05 15.37 -3.57
N ILE A 112 -2.32 14.31 -3.88
CA ILE A 112 -0.86 14.28 -3.81
C ILE A 112 -0.35 14.23 -5.25
N PRO A 113 0.41 15.23 -5.72
CA PRO A 113 1.04 15.22 -7.03
C PRO A 113 1.91 13.96 -7.21
N GLU A 114 1.93 13.38 -8.41
CA GLU A 114 2.76 12.21 -8.74
C GLU A 114 4.23 12.39 -8.33
N PRO A 115 4.89 13.56 -8.54
CA PRO A 115 6.26 13.75 -8.08
C PRO A 115 6.41 13.69 -6.56
N ALA A 116 5.43 14.18 -5.80
CA ALA A 116 5.46 14.12 -4.34
C ALA A 116 5.25 12.69 -3.83
N LEU A 117 4.34 11.93 -4.46
CA LEU A 117 4.18 10.50 -4.20
C LEU A 117 5.46 9.72 -4.49
N TRP A 118 6.12 10.02 -5.61
CA TRP A 118 7.38 9.39 -5.98
C TRP A 118 8.45 9.65 -4.93
N VAL A 119 8.62 10.90 -4.49
CA VAL A 119 9.57 11.26 -3.41
C VAL A 119 9.23 10.52 -2.12
N MET A 120 7.98 10.53 -1.68
CA MET A 120 7.56 9.85 -0.45
C MET A 120 7.81 8.34 -0.50
N ASN A 121 7.51 7.69 -1.62
CA ASN A 121 7.71 6.26 -1.80
C ASN A 121 9.20 5.90 -1.93
N ASN A 122 9.91 6.50 -2.90
CA ASN A 122 11.29 6.12 -3.21
C ASN A 122 12.27 6.60 -2.13
N VAL A 123 12.22 7.88 -1.77
CA VAL A 123 13.17 8.43 -0.78
C VAL A 123 12.86 7.87 0.61
N GLY A 124 11.57 7.82 0.98
CA GLY A 124 11.14 7.27 2.27
C GLY A 124 11.51 5.80 2.43
N LEU A 125 11.24 4.96 1.42
CA LEU A 125 11.56 3.53 1.48
C LEU A 125 13.07 3.27 1.48
N ASN A 126 13.82 3.96 0.61
CA ASN A 126 15.28 3.78 0.55
C ASN A 126 15.96 4.24 1.85
N MET A 127 15.49 5.35 2.45
CA MET A 127 15.97 5.80 3.75
C MET A 127 15.64 4.80 4.85
N PHE A 128 14.42 4.23 4.84
CA PHE A 128 14.02 3.19 5.80
C PHE A 128 14.94 1.95 5.69
N ILE A 129 15.19 1.46 4.47
CA ILE A 129 16.10 0.32 4.24
C ILE A 129 17.50 0.63 4.74
N ALA A 130 18.03 1.82 4.46
CA ALA A 130 19.36 2.24 4.90
C ALA A 130 19.47 2.27 6.44
N VAL A 131 18.50 2.88 7.12
CA VAL A 131 18.50 2.99 8.59
C VAL A 131 18.36 1.62 9.24
N VAL A 132 17.45 0.76 8.76
CA VAL A 132 17.28 -0.61 9.28
C VAL A 132 18.55 -1.42 9.06
N GLY A 133 19.19 -1.30 7.89
CA GLY A 133 20.46 -1.98 7.61
C GLY A 133 21.58 -1.56 8.55
N ILE A 134 21.74 -0.26 8.80
CA ILE A 134 22.78 0.28 9.70
C ILE A 134 22.51 -0.13 11.16
N THR A 135 21.26 -0.08 11.60
CA THR A 135 20.89 -0.39 13.00
C THR A 135 20.92 -1.88 13.31
N THR A 136 20.53 -2.74 12.36
CA THR A 136 20.45 -4.20 12.57
C THR A 136 21.78 -4.91 12.24
N GLY A 137 22.65 -4.29 11.46
CA GLY A 137 23.94 -4.86 11.03
C GLY A 137 24.82 -5.38 12.18
N PRO A 138 25.06 -4.61 13.26
CA PRO A 138 25.85 -5.08 14.40
C PRO A 138 25.27 -6.31 15.09
N SER A 139 23.95 -6.32 15.33
CA SER A 139 23.27 -7.47 15.95
C SER A 139 23.36 -8.74 15.10
N PHE A 140 23.39 -8.62 13.78
CA PHE A 140 23.64 -9.74 12.89
C PHE A 140 25.05 -10.32 13.07
N VAL A 141 26.08 -9.46 13.17
CA VAL A 141 27.47 -9.91 13.38
C VAL A 141 27.61 -10.61 14.74
N ASP A 142 26.98 -10.08 15.78
CA ASP A 142 27.03 -10.70 17.11
C ASP A 142 26.29 -12.03 17.15
N GLY A 143 25.10 -12.12 16.53
CA GLY A 143 24.37 -13.38 16.39
C GLY A 143 25.14 -14.43 15.59
N PHE A 144 25.82 -14.00 14.52
CA PHE A 144 26.66 -14.89 13.71
C PHE A 144 27.87 -15.41 14.50
N LYS A 145 28.48 -14.59 15.36
CA LYS A 145 29.58 -15.03 16.24
C LYS A 145 29.14 -16.05 17.30
N GLN A 146 27.92 -15.93 17.82
CA GLN A 146 27.43 -16.83 18.88
C GLN A 146 26.94 -18.18 18.36
N VAL A 147 26.22 -18.19 17.23
CA VAL A 147 25.48 -19.37 16.75
C VAL A 147 26.07 -19.94 15.44
N GLY A 148 26.98 -19.19 14.80
CA GLY A 148 27.71 -19.61 13.61
C GLY A 148 26.81 -19.85 12.39
N ILE A 149 27.25 -20.76 11.51
CA ILE A 149 26.56 -21.15 10.27
C ILE A 149 25.17 -21.74 10.54
N SER A 150 24.91 -22.30 11.72
CA SER A 150 23.61 -22.89 12.05
C SER A 150 22.50 -21.83 12.06
N LEU A 151 22.79 -20.62 12.53
CA LEU A 151 21.85 -19.48 12.50
C LEU A 151 21.48 -19.12 11.06
N PHE A 152 22.47 -19.14 10.16
CA PHE A 152 22.27 -18.83 8.76
C PHE A 152 21.39 -19.88 8.07
N LEU A 153 21.65 -21.17 8.31
CA LEU A 153 20.86 -22.25 7.69
C LEU A 153 19.43 -22.29 8.22
N VAL A 154 19.24 -22.21 9.54
CA VAL A 154 17.90 -22.20 10.14
C VAL A 154 17.13 -20.93 9.72
N GLY A 155 17.80 -19.77 9.73
CA GLY A 155 17.20 -18.52 9.25
C GLY A 155 16.84 -18.58 7.76
N ALA A 156 17.71 -19.13 6.92
CA ALA A 156 17.45 -19.29 5.49
C ALA A 156 16.26 -20.21 5.24
N ILE A 157 16.19 -21.38 5.88
CA ILE A 157 15.07 -22.31 5.74
C ILE A 157 13.78 -21.68 6.27
N SER A 158 13.83 -21.07 7.45
CA SER A 158 12.66 -20.41 8.07
C SER A 158 12.16 -19.22 7.25
N THR A 159 13.01 -18.61 6.43
CA THR A 159 12.64 -17.45 5.61
C THR A 159 12.21 -17.85 4.20
N LEU A 160 12.96 -18.74 3.56
CA LEU A 160 12.69 -19.21 2.20
C LEU A 160 11.52 -20.19 2.15
N GLY A 161 11.34 -21.02 3.18
CA GLY A 161 10.27 -22.01 3.24
C GLY A 161 8.89 -21.36 3.09
N PRO A 162 8.47 -20.45 4.00
CA PRO A 162 7.19 -19.76 3.90
C PRO A 162 7.07 -18.91 2.62
N LEU A 163 8.17 -18.31 2.16
CA LEU A 163 8.18 -17.51 0.94
C LEU A 163 7.85 -18.37 -0.30
N LEU A 164 8.56 -19.49 -0.48
CA LEU A 164 8.36 -20.40 -1.60
C LEU A 164 6.98 -21.04 -1.54
N VAL A 165 6.54 -21.50 -0.37
CA VAL A 165 5.20 -22.04 -0.17
C VAL A 165 4.14 -20.98 -0.50
N GLY A 166 4.29 -19.74 -0.03
CA GLY A 166 3.36 -18.65 -0.33
C GLY A 166 3.25 -18.33 -1.82
N VAL A 167 4.39 -18.28 -2.54
CA VAL A 167 4.40 -18.07 -4.00
C VAL A 167 3.76 -19.24 -4.75
N LEU A 168 4.10 -20.48 -4.37
CA LEU A 168 3.57 -21.70 -5.00
C LEU A 168 2.06 -21.82 -4.78
N LEU A 169 1.57 -21.61 -3.55
CA LEU A 169 0.14 -21.62 -3.23
C LEU A 169 -0.60 -20.53 -4.02
N GLY A 170 -0.06 -19.31 -4.05
CA GLY A 170 -0.64 -18.19 -4.80
C GLY A 170 -0.78 -18.48 -6.30
N ARG A 171 0.22 -19.15 -6.89
CA ARG A 171 0.21 -19.51 -8.32
C ARG A 171 -0.65 -20.73 -8.63
N TYR A 172 -0.51 -21.82 -7.87
CA TYR A 172 -1.09 -23.12 -8.22
C TYR A 172 -2.47 -23.36 -7.59
N MET A 173 -2.71 -22.93 -6.35
CA MET A 173 -3.99 -23.13 -5.68
C MET A 173 -4.95 -21.96 -5.93
N PHE A 174 -4.51 -20.74 -5.64
CA PHE A 174 -5.37 -19.55 -5.72
C PHE A 174 -5.41 -18.91 -7.11
N LYS A 175 -4.48 -19.28 -8.00
CA LYS A 175 -4.39 -18.79 -9.39
C LYS A 175 -4.42 -17.26 -9.49
N PHE A 176 -3.82 -16.57 -8.51
CA PHE A 176 -3.74 -15.12 -8.52
C PHE A 176 -2.76 -14.60 -9.57
N HIS A 177 -3.01 -13.39 -10.07
CA HIS A 177 -2.09 -12.71 -10.96
C HIS A 177 -0.71 -12.59 -10.26
N PRO A 178 0.41 -12.93 -10.94
CA PRO A 178 1.75 -12.82 -10.37
C PRO A 178 2.05 -11.53 -9.58
N ALA A 179 1.60 -10.37 -10.05
CA ALA A 179 1.76 -9.09 -9.36
C ALA A 179 1.09 -9.06 -7.98
N LEU A 180 -0.13 -9.61 -7.86
CA LEU A 180 -0.85 -9.73 -6.59
C LEU A 180 -0.20 -10.76 -5.68
N THR A 181 0.23 -11.91 -6.22
CA THR A 181 0.92 -12.95 -5.44
C THR A 181 2.20 -12.42 -4.80
N LEU A 182 3.01 -11.65 -5.55
CA LEU A 182 4.22 -11.01 -5.01
C LEU A 182 3.90 -9.94 -3.95
N GLY A 183 2.82 -9.18 -4.13
CA GLY A 183 2.31 -8.25 -3.11
C GLY A 183 1.87 -8.97 -1.84
N CYS A 184 1.11 -10.06 -1.98
CA CYS A 184 0.64 -10.89 -0.87
C CYS A 184 1.81 -11.46 -0.06
N THR A 185 2.86 -11.98 -0.72
CA THR A 185 4.03 -12.54 -0.03
C THR A 185 4.89 -11.48 0.64
N ALA A 186 5.01 -10.29 0.03
CA ALA A 186 5.65 -9.14 0.68
C ALA A 186 4.88 -8.69 1.94
N GLY A 187 3.55 -8.69 1.89
CA GLY A 187 2.69 -8.33 3.02
C GLY A 187 2.69 -9.39 4.13
N ALA A 188 2.69 -10.68 3.78
CA ALA A 188 2.81 -11.77 4.73
C ALA A 188 4.14 -11.76 5.50
N ARG A 189 5.22 -11.27 4.86
CA ARG A 189 6.52 -11.02 5.51
C ARG A 189 6.65 -9.62 6.10
N THR A 190 5.56 -8.86 6.15
CA THR A 190 5.52 -7.48 6.66
C THR A 190 6.64 -6.58 6.12
N THR A 191 7.08 -6.82 4.88
CA THR A 191 8.27 -6.20 4.30
C THR A 191 7.85 -5.13 3.29
N THR A 192 7.69 -3.88 3.73
CA THR A 192 7.39 -2.71 2.88
C THR A 192 8.45 -2.49 1.79
N ALA A 193 9.73 -2.73 2.11
CA ALA A 193 10.84 -2.63 1.16
C ALA A 193 10.65 -3.51 -0.09
N ALA A 194 10.19 -4.74 0.11
CA ALA A 194 9.93 -5.68 -0.97
C ALA A 194 8.74 -5.21 -1.83
N LEU A 195 7.69 -4.66 -1.22
CA LEU A 195 6.56 -4.11 -1.95
C LEU A 195 7.01 -2.97 -2.88
N GLY A 196 7.76 -2.01 -2.38
CA GLY A 196 8.22 -0.89 -3.21
C GLY A 196 9.11 -1.36 -4.37
N ALA A 197 10.06 -2.27 -4.10
CA ALA A 197 10.88 -2.87 -5.16
C ALA A 197 10.05 -3.60 -6.23
N ILE A 198 8.98 -4.31 -5.82
CA ILE A 198 8.05 -4.98 -6.76
C ILE A 198 7.25 -3.94 -7.57
N GLN A 199 6.78 -2.86 -6.93
CA GLN A 199 6.02 -1.81 -7.59
C GLN A 199 6.88 -1.05 -8.61
N ASP A 200 8.13 -0.73 -8.25
CA ASP A 200 9.09 -0.08 -9.14
C ASP A 200 9.47 -1.00 -10.32
N ALA A 201 9.63 -2.31 -10.08
CA ALA A 201 9.96 -3.27 -11.14
C ALA A 201 8.78 -3.52 -12.12
N LEU A 202 7.53 -3.38 -11.65
CA LEU A 202 6.33 -3.59 -12.46
C LEU A 202 5.75 -2.30 -13.04
N ASP A 203 6.31 -1.13 -12.69
CA ASP A 203 5.75 0.21 -12.93
C ASP A 203 4.24 0.26 -12.63
N SER A 204 3.84 -0.40 -11.53
CA SER A 204 2.43 -0.63 -11.22
C SER A 204 2.18 -0.68 -9.73
N LYS A 205 1.11 -0.02 -9.29
CA LYS A 205 0.67 -0.01 -7.89
C LYS A 205 -0.19 -1.22 -7.52
N THR A 206 -0.58 -2.05 -8.49
CA THR A 206 -1.43 -3.25 -8.31
C THR A 206 -0.97 -4.19 -7.17
N PRO A 207 0.34 -4.46 -6.97
CA PRO A 207 0.81 -5.31 -5.87
C PRO A 207 0.40 -4.82 -4.47
N ALA A 208 0.17 -3.52 -4.27
CA ALA A 208 -0.25 -2.98 -2.97
C ALA A 208 -1.60 -3.54 -2.50
N LEU A 209 -2.49 -3.91 -3.43
CA LEU A 209 -3.79 -4.50 -3.09
C LEU A 209 -3.64 -5.85 -2.38
N GLY A 210 -2.69 -6.68 -2.81
CA GLY A 210 -2.38 -7.94 -2.14
C GLY A 210 -1.66 -7.75 -0.81
N TYR A 211 -0.75 -6.76 -0.76
CA TYR A 211 0.03 -6.44 0.43
C TYR A 211 -0.83 -6.02 1.62
N THR A 212 -1.83 -5.15 1.42
CA THR A 212 -2.61 -4.57 2.52
C THR A 212 -3.35 -5.63 3.32
N VAL A 213 -3.98 -6.59 2.65
CA VAL A 213 -4.75 -7.66 3.28
C VAL A 213 -3.82 -8.61 4.03
N THR A 214 -2.76 -9.11 3.39
CA THR A 214 -1.85 -10.07 4.03
C THR A 214 -1.05 -9.44 5.16
N TYR A 215 -0.73 -8.15 5.06
CA TYR A 215 -0.10 -7.39 6.13
C TYR A 215 -1.01 -7.25 7.35
N ALA A 216 -2.28 -6.88 7.17
CA ALA A 216 -3.25 -6.75 8.26
C ALA A 216 -3.47 -8.09 8.98
N VAL A 217 -3.64 -9.17 8.21
CA VAL A 217 -3.77 -10.53 8.74
C VAL A 217 -2.48 -10.95 9.47
N GLY A 218 -1.32 -10.70 8.88
CA GLY A 218 -0.01 -11.02 9.46
C GLY A 218 0.20 -10.36 10.82
N ASN A 219 -0.05 -9.05 10.94
CA ASN A 219 0.07 -8.33 12.20
C ASN A 219 -0.92 -8.83 13.26
N THR A 220 -2.17 -9.12 12.86
CA THR A 220 -3.19 -9.63 13.79
C THR A 220 -2.80 -11.01 14.31
N LEU A 221 -2.36 -11.91 13.41
CA LEU A 221 -1.89 -13.24 13.78
C LEU A 221 -0.65 -13.17 14.67
N LEU A 222 0.28 -12.25 14.42
CA LEU A 222 1.46 -12.06 15.26
C LEU A 222 1.07 -11.72 16.71
N ILE A 223 0.11 -10.81 16.89
CA ILE A 223 -0.41 -10.45 18.21
C ILE A 223 -1.06 -11.66 18.89
N ILE A 224 -1.94 -12.37 18.18
CA ILE A 224 -2.65 -13.54 18.74
C ILE A 224 -1.66 -14.64 19.11
N TRP A 225 -0.72 -14.97 18.22
CA TRP A 225 0.29 -16.00 18.47
C TRP A 225 1.25 -15.63 19.59
N GLY A 226 1.62 -14.35 19.73
CA GLY A 226 2.39 -13.88 20.88
C GLY A 226 1.70 -14.23 22.20
N VAL A 227 0.38 -14.04 22.26
CA VAL A 227 -0.42 -14.36 23.45
C VAL A 227 -0.53 -15.87 23.66
N VAL A 228 -0.81 -16.64 22.60
CA VAL A 228 -0.90 -18.10 22.66
C VAL A 228 0.42 -18.71 23.15
N ILE A 229 1.56 -18.24 22.64
CA ILE A 229 2.88 -18.71 23.07
C ILE A 229 3.10 -18.40 24.54
N VAL A 230 2.81 -17.17 24.99
CA VAL A 230 2.96 -16.79 26.41
C VAL A 230 2.06 -17.64 27.33
N LEU A 231 0.85 -18.00 26.89
CA LEU A 231 -0.05 -18.88 27.62
C LEU A 231 0.44 -20.35 27.63
N LEU A 232 1.06 -20.83 26.56
CA LEU A 232 1.64 -22.18 26.47
C LEU A 232 2.97 -22.33 27.23
N MET A 233 3.68 -21.22 27.48
CA MET A 233 4.92 -21.20 28.26
C MET A 233 4.69 -21.12 29.78
N LYS A 234 3.44 -20.96 30.22
CA LYS A 234 3.03 -21.11 31.62
C LYS A 234 2.51 -22.51 31.90
#